data_AF-A0AAP0ZLU0-F1
#
_entry.id   AF-A0AAP0ZLU0-F1
#
_cell.length_a   1.000
_cell.length_b   1.000
_cell.length_c   1.000
_cell.angle_alpha   90.00
_cell.angle_beta   90.00
_cell.angle_gamma   90.00
#
_symmetry.space_group_name_H-M   'P 1'
#
loop_
_entity.id
_entity.type
_entity.pdbx_description
1 polymer ?
#
loop_
_entity_poly.entity_id
_entity_poly.type
_entity_poly.pdbx_seq_one_letter_code
_entity_poly.pdbx_strand_id
1 'polypeptide(L)' 'FGMKAHIGVDDESGLVHHVECTAANVADITQAHKLLHGKEDTVCGDSGYTGLEKREEMKRKRKVRYLIAEKPSKL' A
#
# COMPACT_ATOMS: atom_id res chain seq x y z
N PHE A 1 -18.57 11.62 -9.58
CA PHE A 1 -17.44 12.11 -8.76
C PHE A 1 -17.40 11.33 -7.47
N GLY A 2 -16.20 11.06 -6.93
CA GLY A 2 -16.05 10.32 -5.67
C GLY A 2 -14.68 10.56 -5.05
N MET A 3 -14.55 10.21 -3.77
CA MET A 3 -13.32 10.26 -2.98
C MET A 3 -13.01 8.85 -2.48
N LYS A 4 -11.73 8.54 -2.30
CA LYS A 4 -11.26 7.33 -1.63
C LYS A 4 -10.25 7.71 -0.53
N ALA A 5 -10.18 6.88 0.50
CA ALA A 5 -9.17 6.99 1.55
C ALA A 5 -8.24 5.78 1.48
N HIS A 6 -6.95 6.04 1.58
CA HIS A 6 -5.90 5.04 1.69
C HIS A 6 -5.40 5.06 3.14
N ILE A 7 -5.32 3.90 3.79
CA ILE A 7 -5.05 3.80 5.22
C ILE A 7 -3.85 2.90 5.45
N GLY A 8 -2.85 3.41 6.16
CA GLY A 8 -1.73 2.64 6.70
C GLY A 8 -2.07 2.17 8.12
N VAL A 9 -2.00 0.86 8.33
CA VAL A 9 -2.33 0.20 9.59
C VAL A 9 -1.15 -0.65 10.03
N ASP A 10 -0.82 -0.58 11.32
CA ASP A 10 0.16 -1.45 11.93
C ASP A 10 -0.40 -2.87 12.10
N ASP A 11 0.32 -3.87 11.61
CA ASP A 11 -0.14 -5.26 11.57
C ASP A 11 -0.28 -5.89 12.97
N GLU A 12 0.58 -5.50 13.92
CA GLU A 12 0.59 -6.09 15.26
C GLU A 12 -0.48 -5.47 16.18
N SER A 13 -0.59 -4.14 16.18
CA SER A 13 -1.49 -3.40 17.07
C SER A 13 -2.84 -3.07 16.46
N GLY A 14 -2.96 -3.10 15.13
CA GLY A 14 -4.15 -2.66 14.40
C GLY A 14 -4.35 -1.14 14.40
N LEU A 15 -3.35 -0.37 14.85
CA LEU A 15 -3.45 1.08 14.92
C LEU A 15 -3.27 1.73 13.54
N VAL A 16 -4.18 2.64 13.22
CA VAL A 16 -4.04 3.51 12.05
C VAL A 16 -2.95 4.53 12.32
N HIS A 17 -1.94 4.56 11.46
CA HIS A 17 -0.83 5.51 11.59
C HIS A 17 -0.75 6.51 10.42
N HIS A 18 -1.36 6.20 9.26
CA HIS A 18 -1.46 7.13 8.13
C HIS A 18 -2.83 7.05 7.47
N VAL A 19 -3.33 8.19 7.00
CA VAL A 19 -4.53 8.31 6.17
C VAL A 19 -4.25 9.33 5.06
N GLU A 20 -4.46 8.92 3.82
CA GLU A 20 -4.36 9.80 2.64
C GLU A 20 -5.69 9.76 1.89
N CYS A 21 -6.28 10.94 1.63
CA CYS A 21 -7.53 11.05 0.87
C CYS A 21 -7.26 11.57 -0.54
N THR A 22 -7.81 10.90 -1.55
CA THR A 22 -7.65 11.29 -2.95
C THR A 22 -8.97 11.23 -3.71
N ALA A 23 -9.02 11.84 -4.88
CA ALA A 23 -10.14 11.62 -5.80
C ALA A 23 -10.18 10.14 -6.23
N ALA A 24 -11.38 9.61 -6.46
CA ALA A 24 -11.59 8.19 -6.75
C ALA A 24 -10.85 7.67 -8.00
N ASN A 25 -10.44 8.56 -8.91
CA ASN A 25 -9.67 8.22 -10.12
C ASN A 25 -8.16 8.03 -9.87
N VAL A 26 -7.66 8.38 -8.68
CA VAL A 26 -6.24 8.19 -8.34
C VAL A 26 -5.97 6.70 -8.10
N ALA A 27 -4.91 6.19 -8.73
CA ALA A 27 -4.51 4.79 -8.63
C ALA A 27 -3.86 4.49 -7.27
N ASP A 28 -4.28 3.41 -6.62
CA ASP A 28 -3.94 3.11 -5.22
C ASP A 28 -2.43 2.92 -5.02
N ILE A 29 -1.77 2.25 -5.98
CA ILE A 29 -0.32 2.02 -6.00
C ILE A 29 0.52 3.31 -5.92
N THR A 30 -0.03 4.46 -6.31
CA THR A 30 0.68 5.75 -6.24
C THR A 30 0.71 6.35 -4.83
N GLN A 31 -0.23 5.96 -3.97
CA GLN A 31 -0.33 6.48 -2.60
C GLN A 31 0.39 5.59 -1.58
N ALA A 32 0.71 4.36 -1.95
CA ALA A 32 1.33 3.36 -1.08
C ALA A 32 2.58 3.86 -0.32
N HIS A 33 3.46 4.64 -0.95
CA HIS A 33 4.70 5.11 -0.32
C HIS A 33 4.43 6.08 0.85
N LYS A 34 3.30 6.79 0.82
CA LYS A 34 2.87 7.71 1.88
C LYS A 34 2.27 7.00 3.08
N LEU A 35 1.79 5.76 2.87
CA LEU A 35 1.14 4.97 3.90
C LEU A 35 2.13 4.22 4.79
N LEU A 36 3.41 4.20 4.42
CA LEU A 36 4.44 3.45 5.12
C LEU A 36 5.33 4.39 5.94
N HIS A 37 5.52 4.08 7.22
CA HIS A 37 6.40 4.79 8.16
C HIS A 37 7.89 4.42 8.02
N GLY A 38 8.26 3.50 7.13
CA GLY A 38 9.66 3.21 6.81
C GLY A 38 10.30 2.09 7.63
N LYS A 39 9.58 1.58 8.64
CA LYS A 39 10.05 0.52 9.54
C LYS A 39 9.34 -0.82 9.31
N GLU A 40 8.63 -0.98 8.21
CA GLU A 40 7.97 -2.23 7.82
C GLU A 40 8.98 -3.24 7.28
N ASP A 41 8.91 -4.46 7.78
CA ASP A 41 9.61 -5.62 7.22
C ASP A 41 8.70 -6.43 6.26
N THR A 42 7.38 -6.26 6.40
CA THR A 42 6.36 -6.83 5.53
C THR A 42 5.30 -5.79 5.20
N VAL A 43 4.87 -5.71 3.94
CA VAL A 43 3.80 -4.82 3.46
C VAL A 43 2.70 -5.68 2.87
N CYS A 44 1.53 -5.63 3.49
CA CYS A 44 0.32 -6.30 3.04
C CYS A 44 -0.58 -5.31 2.28
N GLY A 45 -1.27 -5.78 1.24
CA GLY A 45 -2.19 -4.93 0.49
C GLY A 45 -3.08 -5.72 -0.45
N ASP A 46 -4.13 -5.07 -0.95
CA ASP A 46 -5.02 -5.68 -1.93
C ASP A 46 -4.45 -5.59 -3.37
N SER A 47 -5.14 -6.22 -4.31
CA SER A 47 -4.71 -6.31 -5.71
C SER A 47 -4.51 -4.97 -6.44
N GLY A 48 -5.07 -3.86 -5.93
CA GLY A 48 -4.82 -2.49 -6.40
C GLY A 48 -3.37 -2.04 -6.21
N TYR A 49 -2.61 -2.71 -5.34
CA TYR A 49 -1.18 -2.47 -5.11
C TYR A 49 -0.27 -3.45 -5.87
N THR A 50 -0.79 -4.19 -6.86
CA THR A 50 0.02 -5.14 -7.65
C THR A 50 1.21 -4.43 -8.31
N GLY A 51 2.43 -4.96 -8.10
CA GLY A 51 3.66 -4.40 -8.67
C GLY A 51 4.31 -3.29 -7.83
N LEU A 52 3.86 -3.11 -6.58
CA LEU A 52 4.37 -2.11 -5.66
C LEU A 52 5.90 -2.17 -5.46
N GLU A 53 6.42 -3.40 -5.37
CA GLU A 53 7.86 -3.68 -5.21
C GLU A 53 8.74 -3.10 -6.32
N LYS A 54 8.16 -2.84 -7.51
CA LYS A 54 8.89 -2.35 -8.69
C LYS A 54 8.94 -0.82 -8.75
N ARG A 55 8.26 -0.10 -7.86
CA ARG A 55 8.25 1.37 -7.88
C ARG A 55 9.53 1.94 -7.30
N GLU A 56 10.04 2.98 -7.94
CA GLU A 56 11.23 3.73 -7.47
C GLU A 56 11.03 4.27 -6.05
N GLU A 57 9.82 4.74 -5.73
CA GLU A 57 9.44 5.26 -4.40
C GLU A 57 9.52 4.20 -3.29
N MET A 58 9.51 2.91 -3.67
CA MET A 58 9.61 1.76 -2.76
C MET A 58 11.02 1.16 -2.70
N LYS A 59 11.98 1.72 -3.44
CA LYS A 59 13.39 1.32 -3.32
C LYS A 59 13.94 1.75 -1.97
N ARG A 60 13.94 0.82 -1.02
CA ARG A 60 14.48 1.02 0.32
C ARG A 60 15.80 0.30 0.49
N LYS A 61 16.64 0.82 1.39
CA LYS A 61 17.91 0.16 1.78
C LYS A 61 17.68 -1.20 2.46
N ARG A 62 16.50 -1.40 3.05
CA ARG A 62 16.11 -2.64 3.71
C ARG A 62 15.22 -3.48 2.81
N LYS A 63 15.45 -4.79 2.81
CA LYS A 63 14.62 -5.76 2.09
C LYS A 63 13.26 -5.86 2.79
N VAL A 64 12.19 -5.57 2.06
CA VAL A 64 10.80 -5.65 2.54
C VAL A 64 10.10 -6.78 1.79
N ARG A 65 9.29 -7.58 2.49
CA ARG A 65 8.42 -8.58 1.86
C ARG A 65 7.10 -7.95 1.45
N TYR A 66 6.63 -8.22 0.23
CA TYR A 66 5.35 -7.72 -0.26
C TYR A 66 4.34 -8.87 -0.35
N LEU A 67 3.23 -8.75 0.37
CA LEU A 67 2.12 -9.69 0.38
C LEU A 67 0.89 -9.01 -0.24
N ILE A 68 0.82 -9.03 -1.56
CA ILE A 68 -0.26 -8.37 -2.32
C ILE A 68 -1.26 -9.42 -2.79
N ALA A 69 -2.55 -9.21 -2.48
CA ALA A 69 -3.62 -10.12 -2.90
C ALA A 69 -3.70 -10.19 -4.43
N GLU A 70 -3.94 -11.39 -4.97
CA GLU A 70 -4.17 -11.53 -6.41
C GLU A 70 -5.54 -11.02 -6.83
N LYS A 71 -5.68 -10.66 -8.11
CA LYS A 71 -6.96 -10.26 -8.67
C LYS A 71 -7.90 -11.47 -8.71
N PRO A 72 -9.20 -11.30 -8.42
CA PRO A 72 -10.17 -12.40 -8.51
C PRO A 72 -10.21 -13.07 -9.89
N SER A 73 -9.89 -12.33 -10.95
CA SER A 73 -9.85 -12.82 -12.33
C SER A 73 -8.69 -13.76 -12.65
N LYS A 74 -7.80 -14.05 -11.70
CA LYS A 74 -6.66 -14.97 -11.86
C LYS A 74 -6.84 -16.30 -11.12
N LEU A 75 -7.97 -16.49 -10.44
CA LEU A 75 -8.38 -17.74 -9.82
C LEU A 75 -8.84 -18.77 -10.86
#